data_AF-A0A945GMA5-F1
#
_entry.id   AF-A0A945GMA5-F1
#
_cell.length_a   1.000
_cell.length_b   1.000
_cell.length_c   1.000
_cell.angle_alpha   90.00
_cell.angle_beta   90.00
_cell.angle_gamma   90.00
#
_symmetry.space_group_name_H-M   'P 1'
#
loop_
_entity.id
_entity.type
_entity.pdbx_description
1 polymer ?
#
loop_
_entity_poly.entity_id
_entity_poly.type
_entity_poly.pdbx_seq_one_letter_code
_entity_poly.pdbx_strand_id
1 'polypeptide(L)'
;MRSYIYSGALLVVLMLHTAWAQAPAVIGYQGVLTDGSGTAVADGTHTLSFGLYEMASGGIAVWTESQTVATVNGVFHANLGSASPLGIDFDRALWLGIGVDGGAELSPRLALTGSPYSLIARSVADGAVTGGKIADGAVSAADLADDAVTTSRVADGAITSAKIADGSIRAVDVAGGEMVTGVNGLQDGVTLAAGANVTITPSGNTLTIASAGGSGGGGLADGSVTSAKIADGGVGTVDLASAAVSAAKLADGSVTGAKIADGTIASDDLGDGAVTSVQIADGSITAADVAAGEVVKSVNGLQDAVTLVAGSNVMITPSGNSLSISANMGGGAGTGDIADNAIT
;
A
#
# COMPACT_ATOMS: atom_id res chain seq x y z
N MET A 1 -76.28 -30.68 45.36
CA MET A 1 -75.99 -29.83 44.18
C MET A 1 -74.50 -29.57 44.10
N ARG A 2 -73.82 -30.10 43.08
CA ARG A 2 -72.74 -29.45 42.31
C ARG A 2 -72.30 -30.45 41.23
N SER A 3 -72.72 -30.13 40.02
CA SER A 3 -72.47 -30.83 38.76
C SER A 3 -71.09 -30.41 38.25
N TYR A 4 -70.26 -31.35 37.81
CA TYR A 4 -69.03 -31.06 37.06
C TYR A 4 -69.28 -31.41 35.58
N ILE A 5 -69.27 -30.36 34.77
CA ILE A 5 -69.47 -30.38 33.32
C ILE A 5 -68.15 -30.84 32.68
N TYR A 6 -68.21 -31.90 31.88
CA TYR A 6 -67.11 -32.35 31.02
C TYR A 6 -66.86 -31.29 29.94
N SER A 7 -65.71 -30.62 30.00
CA SER A 7 -65.23 -29.73 28.95
C SER A 7 -64.53 -30.55 27.87
N GLY A 8 -65.29 -31.07 26.91
CA GLY A 8 -64.77 -31.70 25.71
C GLY A 8 -64.27 -30.64 24.73
N ALA A 9 -62.96 -30.44 24.65
CA ALA A 9 -62.33 -29.64 23.61
C ALA A 9 -62.32 -30.44 22.29
N LEU A 10 -63.17 -30.03 21.34
CA LEU A 10 -63.19 -30.54 19.97
C LEU A 10 -61.98 -29.97 19.21
N LEU A 11 -60.90 -30.75 19.12
CA LEU A 11 -59.73 -30.45 18.31
C LEU A 11 -60.03 -30.79 16.83
N VAL A 12 -60.45 -29.80 16.05
CA VAL A 12 -60.51 -29.93 14.58
C VAL A 12 -59.10 -29.76 14.03
N VAL A 13 -58.43 -30.88 13.76
CA VAL A 13 -57.17 -30.90 13.00
C VAL A 13 -57.50 -30.71 11.53
N LEU A 14 -57.28 -29.51 11.02
CA LEU A 14 -57.35 -29.19 9.59
C LEU A 14 -56.12 -29.80 8.90
N MET A 15 -56.27 -30.99 8.32
CA MET A 15 -55.22 -31.60 7.49
C MET A 15 -55.14 -30.88 6.13
N LEU A 16 -54.17 -29.99 6.01
CA LEU A 16 -53.70 -29.46 4.72
C LEU A 16 -53.14 -30.61 3.90
N HIS A 17 -53.96 -31.16 3.01
CA HIS A 17 -53.49 -32.07 1.97
C HIS A 17 -52.87 -31.23 0.87
N THR A 18 -51.55 -31.31 0.72
CA THR A 18 -50.86 -30.87 -0.49
C THR A 18 -51.28 -31.80 -1.62
N ALA A 19 -52.30 -31.41 -2.38
CA ALA A 19 -52.65 -32.09 -3.62
C ALA A 19 -51.59 -31.73 -4.68
N TRP A 20 -50.59 -32.60 -4.85
CA TRP A 20 -49.76 -32.57 -6.04
C TRP A 20 -50.66 -33.01 -7.18
N ALA A 21 -51.08 -32.07 -8.02
CA ALA A 21 -51.73 -32.39 -9.28
C ALA A 21 -50.70 -33.00 -10.23
N GLN A 22 -50.35 -34.27 -10.00
CA GLN A 22 -49.57 -35.04 -10.96
C GLN A 22 -50.52 -35.41 -12.10
N ALA A 23 -50.18 -34.99 -13.32
CA ALA A 23 -50.88 -35.47 -14.50
C ALA A 23 -50.83 -37.01 -14.50
N PRO A 24 -51.97 -37.72 -14.69
CA PRO A 24 -51.97 -39.17 -14.69
C PRO A 24 -50.99 -39.71 -15.72
N ALA A 25 -49.98 -40.46 -15.26
CA ALA A 25 -48.99 -41.11 -16.12
C ALA A 25 -49.58 -42.41 -16.69
N VAL A 26 -50.60 -42.28 -17.53
CA VAL A 26 -51.29 -43.39 -18.20
C VAL A 26 -51.03 -43.36 -19.70
N ILE A 27 -51.05 -44.53 -20.34
CA ILE A 27 -50.99 -44.66 -21.80
C ILE A 27 -52.39 -44.98 -22.31
N GLY A 28 -52.97 -44.07 -23.10
CA GLY A 28 -54.24 -44.35 -23.77
C GLY A 28 -54.05 -45.38 -24.88
N TYR A 29 -54.88 -46.43 -24.87
CA TYR A 29 -54.88 -47.47 -25.88
C TYR A 29 -56.31 -47.73 -26.38
N GLN A 30 -56.48 -47.80 -27.70
CA GLN A 30 -57.73 -48.12 -28.34
C GLN A 30 -57.52 -49.26 -29.32
N GLY A 31 -58.44 -50.22 -29.32
CA GLY A 31 -58.39 -51.37 -30.21
C GLY A 31 -59.79 -51.78 -30.66
N VAL A 32 -59.84 -52.62 -31.68
CA VAL A 32 -61.05 -53.34 -32.09
C VAL A 32 -60.86 -54.79 -31.69
N LEU A 33 -61.75 -55.30 -30.85
CA LEU A 33 -61.82 -56.70 -30.51
C LEU A 33 -62.65 -57.43 -31.56
N THR A 34 -62.04 -58.43 -32.20
CA THR A 34 -62.71 -59.30 -33.18
C THR A 34 -62.70 -60.75 -32.71
N ASP A 35 -63.69 -61.52 -33.12
CA ASP A 35 -63.68 -62.97 -32.96
C ASP A 35 -62.68 -63.64 -33.93
N GLY A 36 -62.58 -64.97 -33.87
CA GLY A 36 -61.70 -65.76 -34.74
C GLY A 36 -62.08 -65.74 -36.23
N SER A 37 -63.24 -65.18 -36.58
CA SER A 37 -63.67 -64.95 -37.98
C SER A 37 -63.34 -63.53 -38.47
N GLY A 38 -62.82 -62.66 -37.60
CA GLY A 38 -62.55 -61.25 -37.89
C GLY A 38 -63.78 -60.34 -37.73
N THR A 39 -64.89 -60.87 -37.20
CA THR A 39 -66.09 -60.07 -36.94
C THR A 39 -65.92 -59.35 -35.60
N ALA A 40 -66.31 -58.06 -35.53
CA ALA A 40 -66.29 -57.30 -34.29
C ALA A 40 -67.10 -58.00 -33.20
N VAL A 41 -66.53 -58.10 -31.99
CA VAL A 41 -67.25 -58.67 -30.84
C VAL A 41 -68.44 -57.78 -30.48
N ALA A 42 -69.55 -58.41 -30.10
CA ALA A 42 -70.77 -57.72 -29.73
C ALA A 42 -70.57 -56.74 -28.56
N ASP A 43 -71.45 -55.75 -28.48
CA ASP A 43 -71.43 -54.77 -27.39
C ASP A 43 -71.59 -55.47 -26.04
N GLY A 44 -70.67 -55.20 -25.13
CA GLY A 44 -70.55 -55.95 -23.89
C GLY A 44 -69.43 -55.45 -23.01
N THR A 45 -69.18 -56.18 -21.94
CA THR A 45 -68.08 -55.90 -21.02
C THR A 45 -67.11 -57.07 -21.07
N HIS A 46 -65.83 -56.75 -21.25
CA HIS A 46 -64.73 -57.72 -21.35
C HIS A 46 -63.66 -57.40 -20.32
N THR A 47 -63.03 -58.43 -19.78
CA THR A 47 -61.84 -58.25 -18.92
C THR A 47 -60.61 -58.41 -19.78
N LEU A 48 -59.87 -57.32 -19.98
CA LEU A 48 -58.61 -57.33 -20.69
C LEU A 48 -57.46 -57.39 -19.69
N SER A 49 -56.55 -58.33 -19.90
CA SER A 49 -55.25 -58.33 -19.23
C SER A 49 -54.22 -57.68 -20.15
N PHE A 50 -53.43 -56.76 -19.60
CA PHE A 50 -52.36 -56.08 -20.31
C PHE A 50 -51.03 -56.46 -19.71
N GLY A 51 -50.03 -56.66 -20.55
CA GLY A 51 -48.66 -56.92 -20.14
C GLY A 51 -47.68 -56.13 -21.00
N LEU A 52 -46.63 -55.58 -20.39
CA LEU A 52 -45.50 -55.00 -21.11
C LEU A 52 -44.30 -55.93 -21.04
N TYR A 53 -43.63 -56.11 -22.17
CA TYR A 53 -42.54 -57.08 -22.32
C TYR A 53 -41.35 -56.43 -23.02
N GLU A 54 -40.15 -56.93 -22.75
CA GLU A 54 -38.91 -56.47 -23.41
C GLU A 54 -38.58 -57.26 -24.68
N MET A 55 -39.48 -58.14 -25.12
CA MET A 55 -39.34 -58.95 -26.32
C MET A 55 -40.68 -59.17 -27.03
N ALA A 56 -40.64 -59.28 -28.36
CA ALA A 56 -41.81 -59.40 -29.21
C ALA A 56 -42.62 -60.71 -28.99
N SER A 57 -41.99 -61.75 -28.42
CA SER A 57 -42.61 -63.02 -28.08
C SER A 57 -41.88 -63.68 -26.90
N GLY A 58 -42.59 -64.39 -26.03
CA GLY A 58 -42.00 -65.02 -24.84
C GLY A 58 -41.65 -64.00 -23.74
N GLY A 59 -40.72 -64.34 -22.86
CA GLY A 59 -40.30 -63.46 -21.77
C GLY A 59 -41.34 -63.28 -20.65
N ILE A 60 -40.91 -62.64 -19.56
CA ILE A 60 -41.75 -62.30 -18.42
C ILE A 60 -42.23 -60.86 -18.60
N ALA A 61 -43.49 -60.59 -18.27
CA ALA A 61 -44.01 -59.23 -18.29
C ALA A 61 -43.31 -58.39 -17.22
N VAL A 62 -42.73 -57.25 -17.60
CA VAL A 62 -42.11 -56.29 -16.68
C VAL A 62 -43.16 -55.45 -15.94
N TRP A 63 -44.37 -55.41 -16.48
CA TRP A 63 -45.53 -54.81 -15.86
C TRP A 63 -46.78 -55.50 -16.37
N THR A 64 -47.79 -55.61 -15.50
CA THR A 64 -49.10 -56.15 -15.86
C THR A 64 -50.21 -55.38 -15.18
N GLU A 65 -51.38 -55.36 -15.80
CA GLU A 65 -52.62 -55.01 -15.13
C GLU A 65 -53.80 -55.74 -15.76
N SER A 66 -54.97 -55.65 -15.13
CA SER A 66 -56.22 -56.11 -15.72
C SER A 66 -57.29 -55.05 -15.55
N GLN A 67 -58.02 -54.78 -16.62
CA GLN A 67 -59.08 -53.78 -16.65
C GLN A 67 -60.34 -54.38 -17.26
N THR A 68 -61.47 -53.99 -16.71
CA THR A 68 -62.77 -54.29 -17.28
C THR A 68 -63.16 -53.14 -18.20
N VAL A 69 -63.34 -53.43 -19.50
CA VAL A 69 -63.66 -52.43 -20.53
C VAL A 69 -64.98 -52.77 -21.21
N ALA A 70 -65.69 -51.74 -21.68
CA ALA A 70 -66.85 -51.92 -22.53
C ALA A 70 -66.44 -51.89 -24.01
N THR A 71 -67.03 -52.78 -24.81
CA THR A 71 -66.95 -52.77 -26.27
C THR A 71 -68.20 -52.11 -26.85
N VAL A 72 -68.02 -51.26 -27.85
CA VAL A 72 -69.11 -50.70 -28.68
C VAL A 72 -68.72 -50.87 -30.14
N ASN A 73 -69.46 -51.66 -30.89
CA ASN A 73 -69.12 -52.16 -32.23
C ASN A 73 -67.70 -52.78 -32.27
N GLY A 74 -67.36 -53.55 -31.24
CA GLY A 74 -66.03 -54.14 -31.05
C GLY A 74 -64.92 -53.16 -30.63
N VAL A 75 -65.14 -51.85 -30.66
CA VAL A 75 -64.14 -50.87 -30.23
C VAL A 75 -64.09 -50.81 -28.71
N PHE A 76 -62.89 -50.88 -28.13
CA PHE A 76 -62.65 -50.63 -26.71
C PHE A 76 -61.57 -49.57 -26.51
N HIS A 77 -61.58 -48.95 -25.34
CA HIS A 77 -60.56 -48.02 -24.90
C HIS A 77 -60.08 -48.40 -23.50
N ALA A 78 -58.77 -48.35 -23.27
CA ALA A 78 -58.14 -48.63 -21.98
C ALA A 78 -57.08 -47.57 -21.68
N ASN A 79 -56.97 -47.18 -20.42
CA ASN A 79 -55.93 -46.29 -19.94
C ASN A 79 -54.91 -47.13 -19.17
N LEU A 80 -53.84 -47.54 -19.86
CA LEU A 80 -52.81 -48.37 -19.26
C LEU A 80 -52.15 -47.63 -18.10
N GLY A 81 -52.03 -48.26 -16.94
CA GLY A 81 -51.50 -47.63 -15.73
C GLY A 81 -52.56 -47.15 -14.74
N SER A 82 -53.85 -47.23 -15.11
CA SER A 82 -54.94 -46.73 -14.26
C SER A 82 -55.32 -47.68 -13.12
N ALA A 83 -55.17 -48.99 -13.31
CA ALA A 83 -55.40 -49.97 -12.24
C ALA A 83 -54.10 -50.31 -11.51
N SER A 84 -52.97 -50.35 -12.23
CA SER A 84 -51.62 -50.53 -11.67
C SER A 84 -50.67 -49.47 -12.23
N PRO A 85 -50.20 -48.50 -11.43
CA PRO A 85 -49.32 -47.43 -11.93
C PRO A 85 -48.14 -47.95 -12.75
N LEU A 86 -47.83 -47.27 -13.86
CA LEU A 86 -46.68 -47.58 -14.70
C LEU A 86 -45.38 -47.20 -13.94
N GLY A 87 -44.94 -48.07 -13.03
CA GLY A 87 -43.72 -47.93 -12.24
C GLY A 87 -42.46 -48.46 -12.94
N ILE A 88 -42.45 -48.42 -14.28
CA ILE A 88 -41.34 -48.87 -15.11
C ILE A 88 -40.74 -47.71 -15.89
N ASP A 89 -39.47 -47.83 -16.24
CA ASP A 89 -38.80 -46.88 -17.13
C ASP A 89 -39.10 -47.21 -18.60
N PHE A 90 -39.30 -46.17 -19.42
CA PHE A 90 -39.55 -46.27 -20.86
C PHE A 90 -38.28 -45.99 -21.70
N ASP A 91 -37.12 -46.38 -21.18
CA ASP A 91 -35.79 -46.15 -21.77
C ASP A 91 -35.33 -47.27 -22.72
N ARG A 92 -36.17 -48.29 -22.91
CA ARG A 92 -35.91 -49.48 -23.73
C ARG A 92 -37.10 -49.87 -24.61
N ALA A 93 -36.87 -50.80 -25.54
CA ALA A 93 -37.93 -51.30 -26.41
C ALA A 93 -38.93 -52.14 -25.60
N LEU A 94 -40.22 -51.84 -25.75
CA LEU A 94 -41.32 -52.52 -25.06
C LEU A 94 -42.40 -52.95 -26.04
N TRP A 95 -43.04 -54.09 -25.74
CA TRP A 95 -44.14 -54.65 -26.50
C TRP A 95 -45.35 -54.84 -25.60
N LEU A 96 -46.52 -54.39 -26.06
CA LEU A 96 -47.81 -54.56 -25.42
C LEU A 96 -48.43 -55.90 -25.80
N GLY A 97 -48.64 -56.71 -24.79
CA GLY A 97 -49.41 -57.93 -24.79
C GLY A 97 -50.83 -57.72 -24.28
N ILE A 98 -51.80 -58.40 -24.87
CA ILE A 98 -53.22 -58.28 -24.51
C ILE A 98 -53.84 -59.67 -24.43
N GLY A 99 -54.43 -60.02 -23.30
CA GLY A 99 -55.31 -61.17 -23.14
C GLY A 99 -56.77 -60.72 -22.96
N VAL A 100 -57.71 -61.58 -23.35
CA VAL A 100 -59.15 -61.28 -23.34
C VAL A 100 -59.87 -62.36 -22.55
N ASP A 101 -60.66 -61.97 -21.55
CA ASP A 101 -61.53 -62.84 -20.74
C ASP A 101 -60.84 -64.10 -20.17
N GLY A 102 -59.57 -63.96 -19.77
CA GLY A 102 -58.75 -65.06 -19.24
C GLY A 102 -58.24 -66.06 -20.28
N GLY A 103 -58.45 -65.79 -21.56
CA GLY A 103 -57.90 -66.55 -22.68
C GLY A 103 -56.40 -66.36 -22.88
N ALA A 104 -55.85 -67.04 -23.89
CA ALA A 104 -54.45 -66.88 -24.27
C ALA A 104 -54.15 -65.45 -24.75
N GLU A 105 -52.94 -64.97 -24.45
CA GLU A 105 -52.45 -63.68 -24.93
C GLU A 105 -52.46 -63.63 -26.47
N LEU A 106 -52.97 -62.53 -27.03
CA LEU A 106 -53.05 -62.32 -28.47
C LEU A 106 -51.64 -62.16 -29.06
N SER A 107 -51.44 -62.71 -30.27
CA SER A 107 -50.19 -62.59 -31.02
C SER A 107 -50.45 -62.03 -32.43
N PRO A 108 -49.55 -61.21 -32.99
CA PRO A 108 -48.30 -60.71 -32.40
C PRO A 108 -48.54 -59.59 -31.37
N ARG A 109 -47.59 -59.43 -30.43
CA ARG A 109 -47.59 -58.28 -29.52
C ARG A 109 -47.37 -56.97 -30.28
N LEU A 110 -47.95 -55.89 -29.78
CA LEU A 110 -47.81 -54.57 -30.39
C LEU A 110 -46.54 -53.87 -29.88
N ALA A 111 -45.61 -53.52 -30.75
CA ALA A 111 -44.46 -52.71 -30.36
C ALA A 111 -44.93 -51.31 -29.90
N LEU A 112 -44.52 -50.87 -28.71
CA LEU A 112 -44.73 -49.51 -28.26
C LEU A 112 -43.76 -48.58 -28.99
N THR A 113 -44.30 -47.52 -29.59
CA THR A 113 -43.53 -46.50 -30.29
C THR A 113 -43.76 -45.14 -29.65
N GLY A 114 -42.75 -44.27 -29.69
CA GLY A 114 -42.90 -42.90 -29.19
C GLY A 114 -43.82 -42.09 -30.09
N SER A 115 -44.68 -41.25 -29.50
CA SER A 115 -45.39 -40.21 -30.25
C SER A 115 -44.36 -39.28 -30.92
N PRO A 116 -44.60 -38.79 -32.16
CA PRO A 116 -43.71 -37.86 -32.83
C PRO A 116 -43.32 -36.63 -31.98
N TYR A 117 -44.23 -36.14 -31.12
CA TYR A 117 -43.96 -35.03 -30.20
C TYR A 117 -43.13 -35.43 -28.97
N SER A 118 -43.14 -36.70 -28.56
CA SER A 118 -42.32 -37.20 -27.45
C SER A 118 -40.86 -37.40 -27.86
N LEU A 119 -40.57 -37.54 -29.16
CA LEU A 119 -39.21 -37.75 -29.66
C LEU A 119 -38.28 -36.55 -29.43
N ILE A 120 -38.82 -35.34 -29.38
CA ILE A 120 -38.05 -34.10 -29.11
C ILE A 120 -37.88 -33.81 -27.60
N ALA A 121 -38.55 -34.54 -26.71
CA ALA A 121 -38.43 -34.36 -25.26
C ALA A 121 -37.24 -35.12 -24.66
N ARG A 122 -36.69 -36.10 -25.38
CA ARG A 122 -35.58 -36.94 -24.90
C ARG A 122 -34.21 -36.25 -25.00
N SER A 123 -34.09 -35.20 -25.80
CA SER A 123 -32.89 -34.39 -25.86
C SER A 123 -33.24 -32.93 -25.81
N VAL A 124 -32.54 -32.21 -24.95
CA VAL A 124 -32.52 -30.75 -24.99
C VAL A 124 -31.44 -30.39 -26.00
N ALA A 125 -31.81 -29.76 -27.11
CA ALA A 125 -30.83 -29.31 -28.08
C ALA A 125 -29.85 -28.28 -27.44
N ASP A 126 -28.64 -28.18 -27.97
CA ASP A 126 -27.67 -27.20 -27.49
C ASP A 126 -28.24 -25.78 -27.54
N GLY A 127 -28.14 -25.06 -26.42
CA GLY A 127 -28.72 -23.73 -26.26
C GLY A 127 -30.25 -23.68 -26.16
N ALA A 128 -30.95 -24.83 -26.15
CA ALA A 128 -32.39 -24.86 -25.98
C ALA A 128 -32.81 -24.42 -24.57
N VAL A 129 -31.94 -24.49 -23.57
CA VAL A 129 -32.14 -23.80 -22.28
C VAL A 129 -31.56 -22.39 -22.39
N THR A 130 -32.43 -21.39 -22.55
CA THR A 130 -32.07 -19.97 -22.53
C THR A 130 -32.37 -19.36 -21.17
N GLY A 131 -31.84 -18.16 -20.89
CA GLY A 131 -32.11 -17.47 -19.63
C GLY A 131 -33.60 -17.36 -19.30
N GLY A 132 -34.47 -17.07 -20.28
CA GLY A 132 -35.92 -16.99 -20.06
C GLY A 132 -36.63 -18.33 -19.76
N LYS A 133 -35.95 -19.47 -19.94
CA LYS A 133 -36.46 -20.81 -19.56
C LYS A 133 -36.02 -21.24 -18.17
N ILE A 134 -35.10 -20.49 -17.56
CA ILE A 134 -34.67 -20.65 -16.18
C ILE A 134 -35.35 -19.55 -15.39
N ALA A 135 -36.20 -19.92 -14.43
CA ALA A 135 -36.81 -18.91 -13.56
C ALA A 135 -35.74 -18.22 -12.70
N ASP A 136 -35.97 -16.97 -12.33
CA ASP A 136 -35.05 -16.23 -11.46
C ASP A 136 -34.87 -16.97 -10.12
N GLY A 137 -33.62 -17.27 -9.78
CA GLY A 137 -33.26 -18.03 -8.59
C GLY A 137 -33.46 -19.55 -8.69
N ALA A 138 -33.83 -20.08 -9.87
CA ALA A 138 -34.00 -21.53 -10.05
C ALA A 138 -32.68 -22.31 -9.98
N VAL A 139 -31.54 -21.65 -10.18
CA VAL A 139 -30.19 -22.23 -10.03
C VAL A 139 -29.64 -21.80 -8.68
N SER A 140 -29.53 -22.74 -7.77
CA SER A 140 -28.90 -22.58 -6.46
C SER A 140 -27.43 -23.02 -6.50
N ALA A 141 -26.71 -22.82 -5.39
CA ALA A 141 -25.35 -23.33 -5.25
C ALA A 141 -25.28 -24.87 -5.34
N ALA A 142 -26.34 -25.59 -4.96
CA ALA A 142 -26.36 -27.06 -5.03
C ALA A 142 -26.52 -27.58 -6.47
N ASP A 143 -27.02 -26.74 -7.39
CA ASP A 143 -27.20 -27.08 -8.80
C ASP A 143 -25.91 -26.87 -9.61
N LEU A 144 -24.93 -26.16 -9.04
CA LEU A 144 -23.62 -25.93 -9.61
C LEU A 144 -22.61 -26.85 -8.92
N ALA A 145 -22.02 -27.78 -9.68
CA ALA A 145 -20.89 -28.55 -9.18
C ALA A 145 -19.69 -27.62 -8.87
N ASP A 146 -18.79 -28.09 -8.00
CA ASP A 146 -17.51 -27.43 -7.78
C ASP A 146 -16.80 -27.20 -9.13
N ASP A 147 -16.23 -26.00 -9.30
CA ASP A 147 -15.57 -25.54 -10.54
C ASP A 147 -16.46 -25.47 -11.80
N ALA A 148 -17.78 -25.60 -11.69
CA ALA A 148 -18.69 -25.52 -12.84
C ALA A 148 -18.59 -24.17 -13.59
N VAL A 149 -18.27 -23.08 -12.87
CA VAL A 149 -18.11 -21.73 -13.43
C VAL A 149 -16.62 -21.43 -13.60
N THR A 150 -16.04 -21.91 -14.70
CA THR A 150 -14.65 -21.60 -15.07
C THR A 150 -14.53 -20.23 -15.74
N THR A 151 -13.29 -19.73 -15.92
CA THR A 151 -13.02 -18.47 -16.63
C THR A 151 -13.69 -18.40 -18.00
N SER A 152 -13.68 -19.50 -18.78
CA SER A 152 -14.34 -19.57 -20.09
C SER A 152 -15.87 -19.41 -20.05
N ARG A 153 -16.48 -19.61 -18.86
CA ARG A 153 -17.93 -19.48 -18.64
C ARG A 153 -18.33 -18.07 -18.22
N VAL A 154 -17.37 -17.22 -17.85
CA VAL A 154 -17.60 -15.83 -17.45
C VAL A 154 -17.03 -14.92 -18.54
N ALA A 155 -17.88 -14.15 -19.22
CA ALA A 155 -17.42 -13.21 -20.22
C ALA A 155 -16.57 -12.09 -19.59
N ASP A 156 -15.63 -11.54 -20.36
CA ASP A 156 -14.79 -10.42 -19.92
C ASP A 156 -15.67 -9.22 -19.50
N GLY A 157 -15.43 -8.72 -18.29
CA GLY A 157 -16.22 -7.63 -17.70
C GLY A 157 -17.64 -8.03 -17.24
N ALA A 158 -18.02 -9.31 -17.30
CA ALA A 158 -19.32 -9.76 -16.80
C ALA A 158 -19.47 -9.51 -15.29
N ILE A 159 -18.39 -9.66 -14.52
CA ILE A 159 -18.35 -9.33 -13.09
C ILE A 159 -17.86 -7.89 -12.95
N THR A 160 -18.78 -6.97 -12.66
CA THR A 160 -18.50 -5.55 -12.46
C THR A 160 -18.50 -5.22 -10.97
N SER A 161 -17.95 -4.06 -10.58
CA SER A 161 -17.98 -3.61 -9.18
C SER A 161 -19.39 -3.62 -8.59
N ALA A 162 -20.41 -3.21 -9.36
CA ALA A 162 -21.81 -3.28 -8.92
C ALA A 162 -22.35 -4.70 -8.61
N LYS A 163 -21.70 -5.76 -9.11
CA LYS A 163 -22.04 -7.16 -8.82
C LYS A 163 -21.24 -7.74 -7.66
N ILE A 164 -20.23 -7.03 -7.18
CA ILE A 164 -19.38 -7.42 -6.05
C ILE A 164 -19.79 -6.54 -4.87
N ALA A 165 -20.18 -7.15 -3.76
CA ALA A 165 -20.48 -6.37 -2.57
C ALA A 165 -19.20 -5.74 -2.01
N ASP A 166 -19.27 -4.47 -1.59
CA ASP A 166 -18.10 -3.78 -1.04
C ASP A 166 -17.52 -4.55 0.16
N GLY A 167 -16.22 -4.81 0.11
CA GLY A 167 -15.49 -5.57 1.12
C GLY A 167 -15.69 -7.09 1.09
N SER A 168 -16.45 -7.65 0.13
CA SER A 168 -16.65 -9.10 0.03
C SER A 168 -15.40 -9.85 -0.47
N ILE A 169 -14.55 -9.18 -1.24
CA ILE A 169 -13.26 -9.73 -1.69
C ILE A 169 -12.19 -9.41 -0.66
N ARG A 170 -11.67 -10.46 -0.02
CA ARG A 170 -10.60 -10.43 0.98
C ARG A 170 -9.30 -10.86 0.33
N ALA A 171 -8.18 -10.58 1.02
CA ALA A 171 -6.85 -10.98 0.55
C ALA A 171 -6.68 -12.50 0.31
N VAL A 172 -7.50 -13.34 0.95
CA VAL A 172 -7.50 -14.80 0.74
C VAL A 172 -8.22 -15.22 -0.54
N ASP A 173 -9.09 -14.36 -1.07
CA ASP A 173 -9.90 -14.63 -2.26
C ASP A 173 -9.15 -14.29 -3.56
N VAL A 174 -7.99 -13.63 -3.45
CA VAL A 174 -7.13 -13.20 -4.56
C VAL A 174 -5.79 -13.92 -4.43
N ALA A 175 -5.16 -14.28 -5.56
CA ALA A 175 -3.85 -14.93 -5.52
C ALA A 175 -2.79 -14.01 -4.88
N GLY A 176 -1.87 -14.62 -4.13
CA GLY A 176 -0.83 -13.90 -3.41
C GLY A 176 0.03 -13.04 -4.35
N GLY A 177 0.13 -11.74 -4.05
CA GLY A 177 0.91 -10.78 -4.85
C GLY A 177 0.09 -9.93 -5.82
N GLU A 178 -1.18 -10.26 -6.06
CA GLU A 178 -2.05 -9.47 -6.94
C GLU A 178 -2.78 -8.34 -6.19
N MET A 179 -3.02 -8.52 -4.89
CA MET A 179 -3.68 -7.52 -4.05
C MET A 179 -2.67 -6.74 -3.20
N VAL A 180 -2.70 -5.40 -3.29
CA VAL A 180 -2.04 -4.53 -2.32
C VAL A 180 -2.89 -4.53 -1.05
N THR A 181 -2.47 -5.28 -0.03
CA THR A 181 -3.22 -5.43 1.24
C THR A 181 -3.06 -4.25 2.20
N GLY A 182 -2.19 -3.29 1.88
CA GLY A 182 -2.15 -1.98 2.53
C GLY A 182 -0.93 -1.15 2.18
N VAL A 183 -1.15 0.16 1.98
CA VAL A 183 -0.15 1.20 2.21
C VAL A 183 -0.71 2.10 3.30
N ASN A 184 -0.53 1.68 4.56
CA ASN A 184 -0.91 2.46 5.74
C ASN A 184 -2.38 2.95 5.78
N GLY A 185 -3.33 2.17 5.23
CA GLY A 185 -4.77 2.48 5.25
C GLY A 185 -5.29 3.34 4.10
N LEU A 186 -4.46 3.68 3.11
CA LEU A 186 -4.93 4.31 1.87
C LEU A 186 -5.70 3.28 1.02
N GLN A 187 -6.85 3.68 0.47
CA GLN A 187 -7.71 2.89 -0.42
C GLN A 187 -7.75 3.54 -1.82
N ASP A 188 -8.09 2.77 -2.86
CA ASP A 188 -8.24 3.20 -4.27
C ASP A 188 -6.93 3.54 -5.03
N GLY A 189 -7.05 4.37 -6.08
CA GLY A 189 -5.99 4.83 -7.00
C GLY A 189 -5.02 5.82 -6.35
N VAL A 190 -4.31 5.34 -5.33
CA VAL A 190 -3.35 6.12 -4.56
C VAL A 190 -2.09 6.33 -5.37
N THR A 191 -1.81 7.58 -5.73
CA THR A 191 -0.54 7.95 -6.38
C THR A 191 0.46 8.42 -5.33
N LEU A 192 1.50 7.62 -5.06
CA LEU A 192 2.64 8.06 -4.26
C LEU A 192 3.61 8.85 -5.14
N ALA A 193 3.56 10.17 -5.05
CA ALA A 193 4.50 11.06 -5.71
C ALA A 193 5.58 11.55 -4.74
N ALA A 194 6.84 11.50 -5.17
CA ALA A 194 7.95 12.09 -4.44
C ALA A 194 7.84 13.62 -4.46
N GLY A 195 7.91 14.26 -3.28
CA GLY A 195 8.10 15.70 -3.18
C GLY A 195 9.53 16.12 -3.53
N ALA A 196 9.80 17.43 -3.51
CA ALA A 196 11.16 17.93 -3.70
C ALA A 196 12.14 17.32 -2.68
N ASN A 197 13.28 16.84 -3.15
CA ASN A 197 14.30 16.15 -2.35
C ASN A 197 13.85 14.85 -1.68
N VAL A 198 12.77 14.22 -2.13
CA VAL A 198 12.38 12.88 -1.70
C VAL A 198 12.50 11.93 -2.89
N THR A 199 13.11 10.77 -2.69
CA THR A 199 13.14 9.67 -3.64
C THR A 199 12.31 8.53 -3.07
N ILE A 200 11.36 8.04 -3.87
CA ILE A 200 10.57 6.85 -3.58
C ILE A 200 11.06 5.76 -4.53
N THR A 201 11.72 4.73 -4.00
CA THR A 201 12.27 3.62 -4.78
C THR A 201 11.49 2.33 -4.49
N PRO A 202 10.63 1.87 -5.41
CA PRO A 202 10.02 0.55 -5.30
C PRO A 202 11.03 -0.55 -5.66
N SER A 203 11.08 -1.62 -4.86
CA SER A 203 11.88 -2.82 -5.11
C SER A 203 11.16 -4.06 -4.57
N GLY A 204 10.50 -4.81 -5.46
CA GLY A 204 9.62 -5.92 -5.07
C GLY A 204 8.50 -5.43 -4.16
N ASN A 205 8.34 -6.06 -2.99
CA ASN A 205 7.37 -5.66 -1.96
C ASN A 205 7.88 -4.58 -1.00
N THR A 206 9.08 -4.04 -1.21
CA THR A 206 9.65 -2.97 -0.37
C THR A 206 9.54 -1.63 -1.07
N LEU A 207 9.09 -0.61 -0.34
CA LEU A 207 9.11 0.78 -0.79
C LEU A 207 10.06 1.59 0.09
N THR A 208 11.19 1.99 -0.48
CA THR A 208 12.18 2.82 0.23
C THR A 208 11.88 4.29 0.00
N ILE A 209 11.67 5.05 1.08
CA ILE A 209 11.49 6.51 1.03
C ILE A 209 12.73 7.15 1.63
N ALA A 210 13.48 7.90 0.82
CA ALA A 210 14.71 8.57 1.24
C ALA A 210 14.63 10.05 0.90
N SER A 211 15.18 10.91 1.75
CA SER A 211 15.39 12.32 1.39
C SER A 211 16.80 12.55 0.86
N ALA A 212 16.94 13.22 -0.27
CA ALA A 212 18.21 13.77 -0.74
C ALA A 212 18.64 14.90 0.22
N GLY A 213 19.58 14.59 1.11
CA GLY A 213 20.23 15.58 1.99
C GLY A 213 19.73 15.62 3.44
N GLY A 214 18.74 14.82 3.81
CA GLY A 214 18.35 14.61 5.21
C GLY A 214 18.83 13.24 5.66
N SER A 215 19.93 13.20 6.42
CA SER A 215 20.41 11.97 7.04
C SER A 215 19.33 11.48 8.01
N GLY A 216 18.68 10.37 7.68
CA GLY A 216 17.82 9.65 8.61
C GLY A 216 18.61 9.39 9.89
N GLY A 217 18.30 10.13 10.95
CA GLY A 217 18.78 9.87 12.31
C GLY A 217 19.67 10.91 13.00
N GLY A 218 20.00 12.08 12.44
CA GLY A 218 20.85 13.01 13.23
C GLY A 218 21.20 14.42 12.77
N GLY A 219 20.80 14.87 11.58
CA GLY A 219 21.01 16.27 11.16
C GLY A 219 21.70 16.43 9.81
N LEU A 220 22.24 17.64 9.61
CA LEU A 220 22.94 18.07 8.40
C LEU A 220 24.12 17.12 8.09
N ALA A 221 24.26 16.71 6.83
CA ALA A 221 25.43 15.92 6.42
C ALA A 221 26.72 16.74 6.57
N ASP A 222 27.85 16.07 6.81
CA ASP A 222 29.16 16.73 6.92
C ASP A 222 29.46 17.58 5.68
N GLY A 223 29.88 18.84 5.91
CA GLY A 223 30.15 19.80 4.84
C GLY A 223 28.92 20.27 4.06
N SER A 224 27.71 19.84 4.44
CA SER A 224 26.48 20.24 3.73
C SER A 224 26.16 21.72 3.90
N VAL A 225 26.65 22.39 4.94
CA VAL A 225 26.53 23.84 5.10
C VAL A 225 27.75 24.50 4.46
N THR A 226 27.59 24.94 3.22
CA THR A 226 28.59 25.75 2.51
C THR A 226 28.34 27.23 2.74
N SER A 227 29.32 28.09 2.47
CA SER A 227 29.15 29.55 2.61
C SER A 227 27.95 30.09 1.81
N ALA A 228 27.62 29.50 0.67
CA ALA A 228 26.45 29.89 -0.13
C ALA A 228 25.09 29.58 0.54
N LYS A 229 25.06 28.67 1.52
CA LYS A 229 23.85 28.33 2.30
C LYS A 229 23.72 29.17 3.57
N ILE A 230 24.75 29.94 3.91
CA ILE A 230 24.74 30.89 5.02
C ILE A 230 24.53 32.27 4.40
N ALA A 231 23.43 32.92 4.73
CA ALA A 231 23.22 34.30 4.28
C ALA A 231 24.33 35.22 4.84
N ASP A 232 24.70 36.27 4.11
CA ASP A 232 25.67 37.26 4.59
C ASP A 232 25.19 37.89 5.92
N GLY A 233 26.04 37.81 6.94
CA GLY A 233 25.68 38.23 8.31
C GLY A 233 24.80 37.24 9.08
N GLY A 234 24.49 36.07 8.51
CA GLY A 234 23.65 35.04 9.13
C GLY A 234 24.29 34.29 10.30
N VAL A 235 25.59 34.50 10.56
CA VAL A 235 26.29 33.99 11.75
C VAL A 235 26.49 35.15 12.72
N GLY A 236 25.71 35.16 13.79
CA GLY A 236 25.85 36.08 14.91
C GLY A 236 26.83 35.57 15.96
N THR A 237 27.13 36.43 16.95
CA THR A 237 28.00 36.05 18.08
C THR A 237 27.41 34.95 18.95
N VAL A 238 26.08 34.84 19.03
CA VAL A 238 25.39 33.74 19.75
C VAL A 238 25.57 32.37 19.07
N ASP A 239 25.80 32.37 17.76
CA ASP A 239 26.01 31.15 16.97
C ASP A 239 27.46 30.63 17.10
N LEU A 240 28.37 31.47 17.58
CA LEU A 240 29.77 31.13 17.83
C LEU A 240 29.99 30.85 19.32
N ALA A 241 30.26 29.59 19.65
CA ALA A 241 30.70 29.24 21.00
C ALA A 241 31.99 29.99 21.39
N SER A 242 32.24 30.15 22.70
CA SER A 242 33.51 30.71 23.18
C SER A 242 34.71 29.93 22.63
N ALA A 243 35.73 30.65 22.16
CA ALA A 243 36.91 30.11 21.48
C ALA A 243 36.64 29.32 20.18
N ALA A 244 35.43 29.42 19.59
CA ALA A 244 35.13 28.76 18.32
C ALA A 244 36.05 29.25 17.18
N VAL A 245 36.49 30.50 17.20
CA VAL A 245 37.47 31.06 16.26
C VAL A 245 38.86 31.02 16.90
N SER A 246 39.62 29.96 16.63
CA SER A 246 41.01 29.84 17.05
C SER A 246 41.94 30.57 16.08
N ALA A 247 43.20 30.82 16.50
CA ALA A 247 44.22 31.44 15.64
C ALA A 247 44.37 30.72 14.29
N ALA A 248 44.29 29.39 14.26
CA ALA A 248 44.38 28.61 13.02
C ALA A 248 43.21 28.83 12.04
N LYS A 249 42.07 29.37 12.51
CA LYS A 249 40.92 29.73 11.67
C LYS A 249 41.02 31.15 11.11
N LEU A 250 41.98 31.95 11.60
CA LEU A 250 42.27 33.29 11.08
C LEU A 250 43.43 33.19 10.09
N ALA A 251 43.23 33.72 8.89
CA ALA A 251 44.33 33.83 7.94
C ALA A 251 45.33 34.91 8.40
N ASP A 252 46.61 34.76 8.04
CA ASP A 252 47.64 35.74 8.36
C ASP A 252 47.28 37.13 7.82
N GLY A 253 47.41 38.16 8.67
CA GLY A 253 47.02 39.54 8.35
C GLY A 253 45.51 39.79 8.25
N SER A 254 44.66 38.79 8.50
CA SER A 254 43.20 38.97 8.45
C SER A 254 42.67 39.89 9.55
N VAL A 255 43.38 40.04 10.66
CA VAL A 255 43.09 41.03 11.71
C VAL A 255 43.99 42.25 11.46
N THR A 256 43.44 43.24 10.77
CA THR A 256 44.12 44.51 10.47
C THR A 256 43.88 45.53 11.57
N GLY A 257 44.67 46.62 11.61
CA GLY A 257 44.48 47.69 12.59
C GLY A 257 43.05 48.24 12.63
N ALA A 258 42.37 48.37 11.48
CA ALA A 258 40.97 48.81 11.42
C ALA A 258 39.94 47.85 12.07
N LYS A 259 40.33 46.59 12.32
CA LYS A 259 39.50 45.58 13.02
C LYS A 259 39.77 45.55 14.53
N ILE A 260 40.78 46.27 15.00
CA ILE A 260 41.13 46.44 16.41
C ILE A 260 40.67 47.84 16.81
N ALA A 261 39.89 47.96 17.88
CA ALA A 261 39.48 49.28 18.34
C ALA A 261 40.65 49.98 19.05
N ASP A 262 40.76 51.30 18.88
CA ASP A 262 41.84 52.07 19.49
C ASP A 262 41.81 51.94 21.02
N GLY A 263 42.99 51.70 21.61
CA GLY A 263 43.16 51.55 23.05
C GLY A 263 42.72 50.21 23.65
N THR A 264 42.28 49.23 22.84
CA THR A 264 41.90 47.91 23.38
C THR A 264 43.06 46.96 23.63
N ILE A 265 44.24 47.24 23.07
CA ILE A 265 45.47 46.49 23.35
C ILE A 265 46.06 47.05 24.64
N ALA A 266 45.89 46.33 25.75
CA ALA A 266 46.49 46.66 27.03
C ALA A 266 47.96 46.26 27.08
N SER A 267 48.70 46.74 28.09
CA SER A 267 50.10 46.33 28.31
C SER A 267 50.24 44.81 28.44
N ASP A 268 49.28 44.15 29.10
CA ASP A 268 49.30 42.71 29.34
C ASP A 268 49.05 41.87 28.07
N ASP A 269 48.47 42.48 27.03
CA ASP A 269 48.30 41.84 25.72
C ASP A 269 49.60 41.82 24.89
N LEU A 270 50.58 42.65 25.27
CA LEU A 270 51.91 42.72 24.65
C LEU A 270 52.93 42.01 25.55
N GLY A 271 53.44 40.87 25.10
CA GLY A 271 54.54 40.20 25.79
C GLY A 271 55.83 41.06 25.82
N ASP A 272 56.72 40.75 26.76
CA ASP A 272 58.05 41.39 26.84
C ASP A 272 58.78 41.29 25.50
N GLY A 273 59.17 42.44 24.94
CA GLY A 273 59.84 42.53 23.64
C GLY A 273 58.94 42.30 22.42
N ALA A 274 57.61 42.24 22.58
CA ALA A 274 56.67 42.12 21.45
C ALA A 274 56.77 43.29 20.46
N VAL A 275 57.11 44.48 20.95
CA VAL A 275 57.44 45.66 20.15
C VAL A 275 58.95 45.83 20.15
N THR A 276 59.58 45.45 19.03
CA THR A 276 61.01 45.64 18.77
C THR A 276 61.22 46.91 17.94
N SER A 277 62.47 47.36 17.84
CA SER A 277 62.81 48.59 17.10
C SER A 277 62.38 48.55 15.63
N VAL A 278 62.28 47.38 14.98
CA VAL A 278 61.81 47.27 13.59
C VAL A 278 60.32 47.62 13.43
N GLN A 279 59.53 47.51 14.51
CA GLN A 279 58.10 47.81 14.52
C GLN A 279 57.81 49.27 14.88
N ILE A 280 58.82 50.02 15.35
CA ILE A 280 58.71 51.44 15.69
C ILE A 280 59.33 52.24 14.56
N ALA A 281 58.55 53.10 13.91
CA ALA A 281 59.10 53.97 12.88
C ALA A 281 60.05 55.01 13.50
N ASP A 282 61.19 55.26 12.85
CA ASP A 282 62.18 56.23 13.34
C ASP A 282 61.54 57.62 13.56
N GLY A 283 61.76 58.18 14.75
CA GLY A 283 61.21 59.48 15.15
C GLY A 283 59.72 59.50 15.51
N SER A 284 59.02 58.35 15.48
CA SER A 284 57.59 58.28 15.85
C SER A 284 57.34 58.41 17.35
N ILE A 285 58.30 58.03 18.18
CA ILE A 285 58.26 58.23 19.63
C ILE A 285 58.68 59.66 19.94
N THR A 286 57.71 60.47 20.34
CA THR A 286 57.91 61.87 20.73
C THR A 286 58.21 62.00 22.22
N ALA A 287 58.62 63.19 22.65
CA ALA A 287 58.85 63.48 24.06
C ALA A 287 57.59 63.34 24.95
N ALA A 288 56.40 63.31 24.35
CA ALA A 288 55.13 63.09 25.05
C ALA A 288 54.85 61.59 25.29
N ASP A 289 55.48 60.70 24.52
CA ASP A 289 55.26 59.25 24.58
C ASP A 289 56.15 58.56 25.63
N VAL A 290 57.11 59.28 26.23
CA VAL A 290 58.06 58.77 27.24
C VAL A 290 57.88 59.54 28.55
N ALA A 291 57.79 58.83 29.68
CA ALA A 291 57.58 59.49 30.96
C ALA A 291 58.79 60.34 31.37
N ALA A 292 58.53 61.37 32.18
CA ALA A 292 59.58 62.27 32.63
C ALA A 292 60.62 61.53 33.49
N GLY A 293 61.89 61.59 33.09
CA GLY A 293 63.02 60.98 33.81
C GLY A 293 63.43 59.58 33.34
N GLU A 294 62.71 58.98 32.39
CA GLU A 294 63.04 57.63 31.89
C GLU A 294 64.22 57.60 30.91
N VAL A 295 64.50 58.70 30.21
CA VAL A 295 65.62 58.83 29.26
C VAL A 295 66.36 60.16 29.43
N VAL A 296 67.69 60.13 29.34
CA VAL A 296 68.53 61.34 29.26
C VAL A 296 68.45 61.90 27.84
N LYS A 297 67.73 62.99 27.65
CA LYS A 297 67.30 63.47 26.31
C LYS A 297 68.43 64.03 25.43
N SER A 298 69.56 64.50 25.97
CA SER A 298 70.82 64.89 25.28
C SER A 298 71.65 65.85 26.16
N VAL A 299 72.98 65.77 26.07
CA VAL A 299 73.88 66.92 26.33
C VAL A 299 74.68 67.16 25.05
N ASN A 300 74.42 68.28 24.37
CA ASN A 300 75.16 68.70 23.16
C ASN A 300 75.34 67.61 22.08
N GLY A 301 74.33 66.77 21.86
CA GLY A 301 74.35 65.75 20.81
C GLY A 301 74.97 64.40 21.21
N LEU A 302 75.43 64.28 22.45
CA LEU A 302 75.77 62.99 23.04
C LEU A 302 74.48 62.31 23.53
N GLN A 303 74.27 61.07 23.09
CA GLN A 303 73.18 60.18 23.49
C GLN A 303 73.75 59.17 24.52
N ASP A 304 72.92 58.65 25.44
CA ASP A 304 73.25 57.71 26.54
C ASP A 304 73.84 58.27 27.87
N ALA A 305 74.20 57.36 28.78
CA ALA A 305 74.77 57.60 30.12
C ALA A 305 76.17 58.24 30.06
N VAL A 306 76.21 59.52 29.71
CA VAL A 306 77.42 60.32 29.65
C VAL A 306 77.90 60.65 31.07
N THR A 307 79.08 60.13 31.43
CA THR A 307 79.81 60.59 32.64
C THR A 307 80.74 61.73 32.25
N LEU A 308 80.45 62.93 32.74
CA LEU A 308 81.31 64.09 32.52
C LEU A 308 82.46 64.08 33.54
N VAL A 309 83.68 63.76 33.08
CA VAL A 309 84.89 63.84 33.90
C VAL A 309 85.58 65.17 33.63
N ALA A 310 85.83 65.93 34.67
CA ALA A 310 86.53 67.20 34.55
C ALA A 310 88.04 66.95 34.36
N GLY A 311 88.66 67.60 33.37
CA GLY A 311 90.12 67.65 33.23
C GLY A 311 90.78 68.48 34.34
N SER A 312 92.12 68.44 34.47
CA SER A 312 92.86 69.03 35.59
C SER A 312 92.60 70.51 35.88
N ASN A 313 92.17 71.27 34.86
CA ASN A 313 91.88 72.71 34.95
C ASN A 313 90.39 73.03 34.81
N VAL A 314 89.52 72.02 34.75
CA VAL A 314 88.08 72.17 34.58
C VAL A 314 87.38 71.70 35.84
N MET A 315 86.38 72.44 36.30
CA MET A 315 85.47 72.04 37.35
C MET A 315 84.08 71.89 36.74
N ILE A 316 83.50 70.72 36.91
CA ILE A 316 82.12 70.41 36.50
C ILE A 316 81.28 70.34 37.77
N THR A 317 80.32 71.24 37.92
CA THR A 317 79.43 71.32 39.09
C THR A 317 77.98 71.12 38.63
N PRO A 318 77.40 69.93 38.86
CA PRO A 318 75.97 69.73 38.69
C PRO A 318 75.19 70.53 39.74
N SER A 319 74.13 71.22 39.34
CA SER A 319 73.19 71.90 40.24
C SER A 319 71.77 71.82 39.70
N GLY A 320 70.96 70.90 40.25
CA GLY A 320 69.62 70.61 39.72
C GLY A 320 69.69 70.17 38.26
N ASN A 321 68.97 70.88 37.38
CA ASN A 321 68.97 70.67 35.93
C ASN A 321 70.08 71.44 35.19
N SER A 322 70.94 72.17 35.88
CA SER A 322 72.03 72.94 35.29
C SER A 322 73.38 72.27 35.50
N LEU A 323 74.23 72.32 34.48
CA LEU A 323 75.62 71.88 34.55
C LEU A 323 76.54 73.09 34.37
N SER A 324 77.24 73.50 35.42
CA SER A 324 78.23 74.58 35.35
C SER A 324 79.61 74.01 35.07
N ILE A 325 80.26 74.48 33.99
CA ILE A 325 81.63 74.10 33.63
C ILE A 325 82.48 75.37 33.72
N SER A 326 83.50 75.35 34.58
CA SER A 326 84.42 76.48 34.78
C SER A 326 85.86 76.03 34.66
N ALA A 327 86.74 76.89 34.13
CA ALA A 327 88.17 76.66 34.12
C ALA A 327 88.85 77.50 35.19
N ASN A 328 89.70 76.89 36.01
CA ASN A 328 90.49 77.62 36.99
C ASN A 328 91.73 78.21 36.30
N MET A 329 91.69 79.50 35.93
CA MET A 329 92.82 80.22 35.35
C MET A 329 93.89 80.43 36.42
N GLY A 330 94.77 79.45 36.61
CA GLY A 330 95.93 79.57 37.49
C GLY A 330 96.83 80.73 37.03
N GLY A 331 96.98 81.75 37.88
CA GLY A 331 97.74 82.95 37.59
C GLY A 331 99.22 82.66 37.28
N GLY A 332 99.66 83.07 36.09
CA GLY A 332 101.05 82.95 35.65
C GLY A 332 101.17 83.38 34.19
N ALA A 333 101.55 84.64 33.97
CA ALA A 333 101.70 85.33 32.69
C ALA A 333 102.14 84.46 31.50
N GLY A 334 101.18 84.11 30.65
CA GLY A 334 101.39 83.66 29.28
C GLY A 334 100.15 84.08 28.48
N THR A 335 100.34 84.91 27.47
CA THR A 335 99.31 85.50 26.62
C THR A 335 98.64 84.46 25.71
N GLY A 336 97.92 83.51 26.29
CA GLY A 336 96.99 82.61 25.60
C GLY A 336 95.57 83.07 25.88
N ASP A 337 95.18 84.18 25.26
CA ASP A 337 93.76 84.53 25.11
C ASP A 337 93.05 83.35 24.40
N ILE A 338 91.76 83.14 24.67
CA ILE A 338 90.93 82.05 24.10
C ILE A 338 90.63 82.34 22.59
N ALA A 339 91.52 83.09 21.94
CA ALA A 339 91.39 83.66 20.62
C ALA A 339 92.67 83.46 19.81
N ASP A 340 93.26 82.26 19.81
CA ASP A 340 94.06 81.81 18.66
C ASP A 340 94.18 80.27 18.64
N ASN A 341 93.25 79.61 17.95
CA ASN A 341 93.57 78.81 16.76
C ASN A 341 92.35 77.93 16.45
N ALA A 342 91.61 78.30 15.41
CA ALA A 342 90.66 77.42 14.78
C ALA A 342 91.41 76.27 14.09
N ILE A 343 91.11 75.03 14.46
CA ILE A 343 91.29 73.87 13.57
C ILE A 343 90.03 72.99 13.68
N THR A 344 89.29 73.04 12.57
CA THR A 344 88.29 72.10 12.00
C THR A 344 87.40 71.27 12.91
#